data_AF-A0A1J5J6C0-F1
#
_entry.id   AF-A0A1J5J6C0-F1
#
_cell.length_a   1.000
_cell.length_b   1.000
_cell.length_c   1.000
_cell.angle_alpha   90.00
_cell.angle_beta   90.00
_cell.angle_gamma   90.00
#
_symmetry.space_group_name_H-M   'P 1'
#
loop_
_entity.id
_entity.type
_entity.pdbx_description
1 polymer ?
#
loop_
_entity_poly.entity_id
_entity_poly.type
_entity_poly.pdbx_seq_one_letter_code
_entity_poly.pdbx_strand_id
1 'polypeptide(L)'
;MFMLMHRYYKGSALVFSLVVLSFLLMSAVSLATISAIARKSSLSSKSSNIAFQSADSILERMLQKIYTTPGDPDPYPTISNLATSLSSSCSGSTISGSTTDGTYTAKFYDINDTVVTCNDTNWHDAVRKVKFQSLYGTNNRAIEINITPTCHQVEYGGVTYPASTFVTGIVPHCWMTEDLNYDTASGDLWNPEDVTVVTNPVTGGSGHAFPEQRLYTWDTAMKGDSATAVTPRKQGICPPNWFIPFPSDFDDLGNSTDKPIPPALPQSQKNNLKSTLWSAWYPYTFNATDPNLNKDKSLFKAFPAGSADASGTMVADTRGKYAYYWTSDAGVNATVATLQYNNSGLSSSTIDKSTYRSVRCIKY
;
A
#
# COMPACT_ATOMS: atom_id res chain seq x y z
N MET A 1 -34.48 -29.19 95.35
CA MET A 1 -33.12 -28.68 95.66
C MET A 1 -32.38 -28.48 94.35
N PHE A 2 -32.56 -27.33 93.69
CA PHE A 2 -31.66 -26.82 92.65
C PHE A 2 -31.88 -25.30 92.63
N MET A 3 -31.05 -24.60 93.39
CA MET A 3 -31.09 -23.15 93.53
C MET A 3 -30.16 -22.57 92.46
N LEU A 4 -30.74 -22.14 91.34
CA LEU A 4 -30.03 -21.44 90.26
C LEU A 4 -29.70 -20.01 90.73
N MET A 5 -28.45 -19.81 91.16
CA MET A 5 -27.88 -18.48 91.38
C MET A 5 -27.62 -17.80 90.03
N HIS A 6 -28.50 -16.88 89.62
CA HIS A 6 -28.21 -15.91 88.57
C HIS A 6 -27.30 -14.80 89.13
N ARG A 7 -25.99 -14.87 88.87
CA ARG A 7 -25.09 -13.73 89.07
C ARG A 7 -25.30 -12.72 87.93
N TYR A 8 -25.88 -11.57 88.25
CA TYR A 8 -25.90 -10.41 87.35
C TYR A 8 -24.48 -9.84 87.23
N TYR A 9 -23.81 -10.13 86.11
CA TYR A 9 -22.59 -9.42 85.73
C TYR A 9 -22.96 -7.97 85.39
N LYS A 10 -22.60 -7.03 86.26
CA LYS A 10 -22.68 -5.59 85.96
C LYS A 10 -21.58 -5.26 84.94
N GLY A 11 -21.90 -5.37 83.66
CA GLY A 11 -21.02 -4.90 82.59
C GLY A 11 -20.84 -3.38 82.70
N SER A 12 -19.59 -2.92 82.64
CA SER A 12 -19.29 -1.49 82.64
C SER A 12 -19.88 -0.86 81.37
N ALA A 13 -20.81 0.08 81.55
CA ALA A 13 -21.41 0.85 80.44
C ALA A 13 -20.33 1.52 79.57
N LEU A 14 -19.19 1.84 80.17
CA LEU A 14 -18.05 2.42 79.47
C LEU A 14 -17.43 1.44 78.46
N VAL A 15 -17.28 0.16 78.83
CA VAL A 15 -16.73 -0.87 77.92
C VAL A 15 -17.69 -1.15 76.76
N PHE A 16 -18.99 -1.23 77.05
CA PHE A 16 -20.00 -1.42 76.00
C PHE A 16 -20.01 -0.24 75.00
N SER A 17 -19.99 1.00 75.50
CA SER A 17 -19.90 2.19 74.64
C SER A 17 -18.63 2.24 73.81
N LEU A 18 -17.49 1.78 74.35
CA LEU A 18 -16.21 1.77 73.64
C LEU A 18 -16.20 0.70 72.53
N VAL A 19 -16.79 -0.47 72.77
CA VAL A 19 -16.98 -1.51 71.75
C VAL A 19 -17.90 -1.02 70.64
N VAL A 20 -19.06 -0.41 70.98
CA VAL A 20 -19.98 0.15 69.98
C VAL A 20 -19.31 1.26 69.16
N LEU A 21 -18.55 2.16 69.81
CA LEU A 21 -17.80 3.20 69.12
C LEU A 21 -16.75 2.61 68.17
N SER A 22 -16.07 1.53 68.55
CA SER A 22 -15.08 0.87 67.68
C SER A 22 -15.72 0.30 66.41
N PHE A 23 -16.91 -0.30 66.53
CA PHE A 23 -17.66 -0.80 65.36
C PHE A 23 -18.15 0.34 64.46
N LEU A 24 -18.61 1.46 65.04
CA LEU A 24 -18.98 2.66 64.29
C LEU A 24 -17.78 3.30 63.56
N LEU A 25 -16.61 3.31 64.19
CA LEU A 25 -15.40 3.84 63.58
C LEU A 25 -14.92 2.92 62.44
N MET A 26 -14.94 1.60 62.66
CA MET A 26 -14.55 0.62 61.63
C MET A 26 -15.46 0.68 60.40
N SER A 27 -16.77 0.84 60.58
CA SER A 27 -17.71 0.97 59.46
C SER A 27 -17.51 2.28 58.69
N ALA A 28 -17.29 3.40 59.40
CA ALA A 28 -17.01 4.69 58.77
C ALA A 28 -15.71 4.68 57.95
N VAL A 29 -14.64 4.09 58.48
CA VAL A 29 -13.35 3.95 57.76
C VAL A 29 -13.49 3.03 56.54
N SER A 30 -14.26 1.94 56.65
CA SER A 30 -14.54 1.03 55.53
C SER A 30 -15.30 1.73 54.40
N LEU A 31 -16.30 2.55 54.71
CA LEU A 31 -17.05 3.31 53.71
C LEU A 31 -16.16 4.39 53.03
N ALA A 32 -15.33 5.08 53.80
CA ALA A 32 -14.42 6.09 53.28
C ALA A 32 -13.36 5.49 52.33
N THR A 33 -12.80 4.33 52.69
CA THR A 33 -11.82 3.61 51.86
C THR A 33 -12.42 3.09 50.57
N ILE A 34 -13.60 2.46 50.62
CA ILE A 34 -14.31 2.00 49.41
C ILE A 34 -14.61 3.18 48.48
N SER A 35 -15.08 4.30 49.02
CA SER A 35 -15.38 5.50 48.23
C SER A 35 -14.14 6.10 47.57
N ALA A 36 -13.00 6.12 48.29
CA ALA A 36 -11.72 6.59 47.75
C ALA A 36 -11.22 5.67 46.61
N ILE A 37 -11.34 4.36 46.77
CA ILE A 37 -10.98 3.37 45.75
C ILE A 37 -11.87 3.51 44.51
N ALA A 38 -13.19 3.62 44.70
CA ALA A 38 -14.14 3.79 43.60
C ALA A 38 -13.88 5.09 42.82
N ARG A 39 -13.61 6.19 43.52
CA ARG A 39 -13.24 7.48 42.89
C ARG A 39 -11.93 7.37 42.11
N LYS A 40 -10.91 6.71 42.66
CA LYS A 40 -9.63 6.50 41.97
C LYS A 40 -9.79 5.63 40.72
N SER A 41 -10.61 4.59 40.79
CA SER A 41 -10.95 3.72 39.65
C SER A 41 -11.69 4.49 38.55
N SER A 42 -12.69 5.29 38.91
CA SER A 42 -13.44 6.13 37.97
C SER A 42 -12.55 7.18 37.30
N LEU A 43 -11.67 7.85 38.05
CA LEU A 43 -10.70 8.80 37.51
C LEU A 43 -9.70 8.12 36.56
N SER A 44 -9.18 6.94 36.91
CA SER A 44 -8.30 6.17 36.02
C SER A 44 -9.03 5.76 34.73
N SER A 45 -10.28 5.32 34.82
CA SER A 45 -11.10 5.02 33.64
C SER A 45 -11.34 6.26 32.76
N LYS A 46 -11.63 7.42 33.36
CA LYS A 46 -11.80 8.68 32.63
C LYS A 46 -10.51 9.11 31.94
N SER A 47 -9.40 9.13 32.67
CA SER A 47 -8.09 9.50 32.13
C SER A 47 -7.63 8.54 31.03
N SER A 48 -7.90 7.25 31.19
CA SER A 48 -7.68 6.23 30.17
C SER A 48 -8.49 6.51 28.89
N ASN A 49 -9.77 6.82 29.02
CA ASN A 49 -10.63 7.11 27.87
C ASN A 49 -10.15 8.35 27.12
N ILE A 50 -9.71 9.39 27.85
CA ILE A 50 -9.14 10.59 27.24
C ILE A 50 -7.83 10.27 26.51
N ALA A 51 -6.92 9.51 27.13
CA ALA A 51 -5.68 9.08 26.46
C ALA A 51 -5.96 8.28 25.17
N PHE A 52 -6.96 7.40 25.19
CA PHE A 52 -7.37 6.64 23.99
C PHE A 52 -7.97 7.53 22.91
N GLN A 53 -8.90 8.43 23.26
CA GLN A 53 -9.52 9.36 22.29
C GLN A 53 -8.49 10.31 21.66
N SER A 54 -7.55 10.81 22.47
CA SER A 54 -6.43 11.62 22.00
C SER A 54 -5.55 10.82 21.03
N ALA A 55 -5.22 9.57 21.37
CA ALA A 55 -4.46 8.71 20.48
C ALA A 55 -5.14 8.47 19.13
N ASP A 56 -6.43 8.14 19.16
CA ASP A 56 -7.23 7.84 17.98
C ASP A 56 -7.33 9.06 17.04
N SER A 57 -7.66 10.23 17.58
CA SER A 57 -7.79 11.48 16.82
C SER A 57 -6.49 11.90 16.11
N ILE A 58 -5.35 11.75 16.78
CA ILE A 58 -4.05 12.11 16.21
C ILE A 58 -3.61 11.06 15.19
N LEU A 59 -3.85 9.78 15.49
CA LEU A 59 -3.57 8.69 14.58
C LEU A 59 -4.35 8.83 13.28
N GLU A 60 -5.63 9.21 13.34
CA GLU A 60 -6.45 9.48 12.15
C GLU A 60 -5.83 10.60 11.28
N ARG A 61 -5.43 11.72 11.88
CA ARG A 61 -4.75 12.82 11.16
C ARG A 61 -3.42 12.39 10.57
N MET A 62 -2.67 11.54 11.27
CA MET A 62 -1.42 10.97 10.78
C MET A 62 -1.68 10.07 9.58
N LEU A 63 -2.70 9.21 9.64
CA LEU A 63 -3.09 8.33 8.54
C LEU A 63 -3.57 9.12 7.32
N GLN A 64 -4.38 10.16 7.49
CA GLN A 64 -4.81 11.03 6.39
C GLN A 64 -3.62 11.67 5.64
N LYS A 65 -2.50 11.89 6.33
CA LYS A 65 -1.27 12.42 5.75
C LYS A 65 -0.37 11.35 5.14
N ILE A 66 -0.39 10.13 5.68
CA ILE A 66 0.30 8.98 5.09
C ILE A 66 -0.38 8.55 3.78
N TYR A 67 -1.71 8.52 3.77
CA TYR A 67 -2.53 8.16 2.62
C TYR A 67 -2.90 9.40 1.80
N THR A 68 -1.93 9.94 1.05
CA THR A 68 -2.18 11.03 0.10
C THR A 68 -2.83 10.51 -1.18
N THR A 69 -3.47 11.41 -1.94
CA THR A 69 -4.10 11.08 -3.22
C THR A 69 -3.06 10.51 -4.20
N PRO A 70 -3.38 9.42 -4.93
CA PRO A 70 -2.50 8.93 -5.99
C PRO A 70 -2.20 10.02 -7.03
N GLY A 71 -0.92 10.23 -7.34
CA GLY A 71 -0.47 11.21 -8.35
C GLY A 71 0.05 12.54 -7.77
N ASP A 72 -0.11 12.79 -6.48
CA ASP A 72 0.54 13.93 -5.84
C ASP A 72 2.03 13.63 -5.57
N PRO A 73 2.96 14.58 -5.79
CA PRO A 73 4.35 14.43 -5.36
C PRO A 73 4.38 14.19 -3.84
N ASP A 74 5.24 13.28 -3.38
CA ASP A 74 5.32 12.91 -1.95
C ASP A 74 5.44 14.18 -1.08
N PRO A 75 4.38 14.54 -0.33
CA PRO A 75 4.39 15.77 0.46
C PRO A 75 5.26 15.64 1.72
N TYR A 76 5.69 14.43 2.07
CA TYR A 76 6.45 14.13 3.28
C TYR A 76 7.65 13.24 2.98
N PRO A 77 8.71 13.78 2.33
CA PRO A 77 9.86 12.98 1.91
C PRO A 77 10.61 12.31 3.06
N THR A 78 10.37 12.73 4.31
CA THR A 78 10.84 12.02 5.52
C THR A 78 9.75 12.00 6.59
N ILE A 79 9.86 11.08 7.55
CA ILE A 79 9.00 11.06 8.75
C ILE A 79 9.10 12.38 9.53
N SER A 80 10.25 13.08 9.48
CA SER A 80 10.39 14.40 10.10
C SER A 80 9.51 15.46 9.44
N ASN A 81 9.32 15.40 8.12
CA ASN A 81 8.39 16.29 7.40
C ASN A 81 6.94 15.99 7.81
N LEU A 82 6.58 14.70 7.92
CA LEU A 82 5.27 14.29 8.44
C LEU A 82 5.05 14.84 9.86
N ALA A 83 6.02 14.68 10.77
CA ALA A 83 5.95 15.17 12.14
C ALA A 83 5.72 16.68 12.19
N THR A 84 6.46 17.44 11.38
CA THR A 84 6.33 18.90 11.30
C THR A 84 4.92 19.30 10.88
N SER A 85 4.34 18.57 9.92
CA SER A 85 2.97 18.82 9.43
C SER A 85 1.86 18.49 10.45
N LEU A 86 2.22 17.75 11.51
CA LEU A 86 1.37 17.45 12.66
C LEU A 86 1.63 18.40 13.85
N SER A 87 2.42 19.47 13.64
CA SER A 87 2.91 20.36 14.71
C SER A 87 3.66 19.61 15.80
N SER A 88 4.46 18.61 15.40
CA SER A 88 5.23 17.73 16.27
C SER A 88 6.69 17.66 15.84
N SER A 89 7.53 17.05 16.68
CA SER A 89 8.96 16.89 16.42
C SER A 89 9.30 15.42 16.23
N CYS A 90 10.28 15.11 15.38
CA CYS A 90 10.81 13.76 15.23
C CYS A 90 12.28 13.76 15.67
N SER A 91 12.64 12.87 16.59
CA SER A 91 14.02 12.69 17.04
C SER A 91 14.42 11.22 16.99
N GLY A 92 15.49 10.92 16.26
CA GLY A 92 15.97 9.56 16.00
C GLY A 92 14.96 8.75 15.19
N SER A 93 13.98 8.15 15.86
CA SER A 93 12.90 7.36 15.28
C SER A 93 11.54 7.56 15.96
N THR A 94 11.44 8.57 16.82
CA THR A 94 10.23 8.82 17.61
C THR A 94 9.67 10.19 17.27
N ILE A 95 8.44 10.21 16.77
CA ILE A 95 7.64 11.43 16.73
C ILE A 95 7.14 11.70 18.15
N SER A 96 7.26 12.93 18.63
CA SER A 96 6.74 13.39 19.91
C SER A 96 6.00 14.70 19.74
N GLY A 97 4.82 14.79 20.35
CA GLY A 97 4.00 15.99 20.32
C GLY A 97 3.07 16.12 21.52
N SER A 98 2.30 17.20 21.54
CA SER A 98 1.32 17.49 22.57
C SER A 98 0.00 17.94 21.96
N THR A 99 -1.09 17.61 22.63
CA THR A 99 -2.42 18.12 22.37
C THR A 99 -2.96 18.81 23.62
N THR A 100 -4.16 19.38 23.53
CA THR A 100 -4.92 19.86 24.69
C THR A 100 -5.12 18.77 25.76
N ASP A 101 -5.15 17.51 25.33
CA ASP A 101 -5.56 16.37 26.13
C ASP A 101 -4.43 15.41 26.49
N GLY A 102 -3.16 15.82 26.31
CA GLY A 102 -2.00 15.02 26.71
C GLY A 102 -0.82 15.09 25.75
N THR A 103 0.22 14.33 26.06
CA THR A 103 1.38 14.14 25.17
C THR A 103 1.28 12.81 24.44
N TYR A 104 1.94 12.72 23.29
CA TYR A 104 1.96 11.49 22.53
C TYR A 104 3.32 11.21 21.93
N THR A 105 3.54 9.94 21.61
CA THR A 105 4.67 9.49 20.82
C THR A 105 4.22 8.51 19.74
N ALA A 106 4.91 8.48 18.61
CA ALA A 106 4.68 7.51 17.56
C ALA A 106 6.01 6.96 17.01
N LYS A 107 6.00 5.69 16.64
CA LYS A 107 7.10 4.98 15.99
C LYS A 107 6.60 4.21 14.79
N PHE A 108 7.43 4.15 13.76
CA PHE A 108 7.17 3.44 12.52
C PHE A 108 8.05 2.21 12.43
N TYR A 109 7.51 1.13 11.89
CA TYR A 109 8.20 -0.15 11.76
C TYR A 109 8.07 -0.67 10.33
N ASP A 110 9.12 -1.32 9.85
CA ASP A 110 9.15 -2.01 8.57
C ASP A 110 8.52 -3.41 8.64
N ILE A 111 8.64 -4.18 7.54
CA ILE A 111 8.15 -5.55 7.45
C ILE A 111 8.83 -6.53 8.42
N ASN A 112 10.02 -6.20 8.91
CA ASN A 112 10.82 -7.02 9.81
C ASN A 112 10.72 -6.53 11.27
N ASP A 113 9.73 -5.68 11.59
CA ASP A 113 9.60 -5.01 12.88
C ASP A 113 10.81 -4.15 13.28
N THR A 114 11.60 -3.71 12.31
CA THR A 114 12.71 -2.77 12.53
C THR A 114 12.19 -1.34 12.53
N VAL A 115 12.64 -0.54 13.49
CA VAL A 115 12.19 0.83 13.65
C VAL A 115 12.78 1.72 12.53
N VAL A 116 11.90 2.40 11.79
CA VAL A 116 12.28 3.34 10.73
C VAL A 116 12.66 4.70 11.34
N THR A 117 13.73 5.31 10.83
CA THR A 117 14.27 6.56 11.38
C THR A 117 13.58 7.80 10.80
N CYS A 118 13.61 8.90 11.57
CA CYS A 118 12.98 10.17 11.22
C CYS A 118 13.44 10.73 9.86
N ASN A 119 14.66 10.42 9.45
CA ASN A 119 15.31 10.96 8.26
C ASN A 119 15.37 9.95 7.11
N ASP A 120 14.71 8.80 7.24
CA ASP A 120 14.63 7.83 6.15
C ASP A 120 13.82 8.42 5.00
N THR A 121 14.46 8.57 3.83
CA THR A 121 13.85 9.13 2.63
C THR A 121 12.97 8.13 1.87
N ASN A 122 13.02 6.84 2.24
CA ASN A 122 12.22 5.77 1.66
C ASN A 122 11.18 5.26 2.67
N TRP A 123 10.88 6.04 3.71
CA TRP A 123 10.04 5.57 4.81
C TRP A 123 8.62 5.21 4.36
N HIS A 124 8.04 5.95 3.40
CA HIS A 124 6.73 5.64 2.83
C HIS A 124 6.65 4.22 2.25
N ASP A 125 7.78 3.74 1.71
CA ASP A 125 7.91 2.41 1.14
C ASP A 125 8.30 1.34 2.16
N ALA A 126 9.06 1.71 3.18
CA ALA A 126 9.57 0.77 4.17
C ALA A 126 8.52 0.45 5.24
N VAL A 127 7.72 1.44 5.64
CA VAL A 127 6.84 1.31 6.79
C VAL A 127 5.65 0.40 6.48
N ARG A 128 5.40 -0.53 7.40
CA ARG A 128 4.24 -1.44 7.39
C ARG A 128 3.39 -1.30 8.65
N LYS A 129 3.90 -0.63 9.67
CA LYS A 129 3.22 -0.56 10.96
C LYS A 129 3.53 0.72 11.72
N VAL A 130 2.52 1.24 12.39
CA VAL A 130 2.62 2.41 13.28
C VAL A 130 2.23 1.99 14.68
N LYS A 131 3.09 2.32 15.65
CA LYS A 131 2.78 2.22 17.06
C LYS A 131 2.66 3.62 17.64
N PHE A 132 1.47 3.94 18.10
CA PHE A 132 1.14 5.21 18.72
C PHE A 132 0.95 5.03 20.22
N GLN A 133 1.42 5.98 21.03
CA GLN A 133 1.22 6.01 22.48
C GLN A 133 0.77 7.40 22.91
N SER A 134 -0.29 7.48 23.71
CA SER A 134 -0.78 8.72 24.33
C SER A 134 -0.72 8.62 25.85
N LEU A 135 -0.29 9.72 26.47
CA LEU A 135 -0.17 9.89 27.90
C LEU A 135 -1.09 11.02 28.37
N TYR A 136 -2.01 10.69 29.27
CA TYR A 136 -2.82 11.67 30.00
C TYR A 136 -2.70 11.45 31.51
N GLY A 137 -2.12 12.45 32.20
CA GLY A 137 -1.71 12.30 33.60
C GLY A 137 -0.67 11.19 33.74
N THR A 138 -1.02 10.11 34.45
CA THR A 138 -0.16 8.92 34.61
C THR A 138 -0.61 7.72 33.78
N ASN A 139 -1.68 7.84 32.99
CA ASN A 139 -2.23 6.73 32.22
C ASN A 139 -1.71 6.77 30.79
N ASN A 140 -1.12 5.66 30.33
CA ASN A 140 -0.61 5.48 28.97
C ASN A 140 -1.51 4.50 28.21
N ARG A 141 -1.87 4.85 26.97
CA ARG A 141 -2.58 3.98 26.03
C ARG A 141 -1.81 3.89 24.73
N ALA A 142 -1.71 2.67 24.19
CA ALA A 142 -1.04 2.42 22.92
C ALA A 142 -2.04 1.87 21.90
N ILE A 143 -1.90 2.33 20.65
CA ILE A 143 -2.62 1.83 19.49
C ILE A 143 -1.57 1.35 18.49
N GLU A 144 -1.78 0.18 17.91
CA GLU A 144 -0.91 -0.39 16.87
C GLU A 144 -1.77 -0.69 15.65
N ILE A 145 -1.34 -0.18 14.49
CA ILE A 145 -2.04 -0.40 13.22
C ILE A 145 -1.04 -0.79 12.14
N ASN A 146 -1.48 -1.66 11.24
CA ASN A 146 -0.75 -1.91 10.01
C ASN A 146 -1.11 -0.84 9.00
N ILE A 147 -0.12 -0.39 8.23
CA ILE A 147 -0.30 0.52 7.11
C ILE A 147 0.11 -0.14 5.81
N THR A 148 -0.62 0.18 4.76
CA THR A 148 -0.31 -0.22 3.40
C THR A 148 0.54 0.88 2.77
N PRO A 149 1.72 0.57 2.20
CA PRO A 149 2.50 1.57 1.48
C PRO A 149 1.67 2.21 0.37
N THR A 150 1.62 3.55 0.37
CA THR A 150 1.09 4.32 -0.75
C THR A 150 2.16 4.39 -1.83
N CYS A 151 1.79 4.01 -3.05
CA CYS A 151 2.71 4.11 -4.16
C CYS A 151 2.71 5.53 -4.70
N HIS A 152 3.83 6.21 -4.54
CA HIS A 152 4.05 7.52 -5.15
C HIS A 152 4.62 7.38 -6.55
N GLN A 153 4.40 8.41 -7.37
CA GLN A 153 5.08 8.53 -8.65
C GLN A 153 6.60 8.52 -8.46
N VAL A 154 7.33 7.96 -9.41
CA VAL A 154 8.79 7.85 -9.36
C VAL A 154 9.42 8.62 -10.53
N GLU A 155 10.35 9.51 -10.20
CA GLU A 155 11.19 10.21 -11.18
C GLU A 155 12.33 9.30 -11.61
N TYR A 156 12.42 8.98 -12.89
CA TYR A 156 13.50 8.15 -13.42
C TYR A 156 13.84 8.52 -14.86
N GLY A 157 15.11 8.80 -15.13
CA GLY A 157 15.57 9.15 -16.47
C GLY A 157 14.95 10.43 -17.04
N GLY A 158 14.55 11.38 -16.19
CA GLY A 158 13.88 12.62 -16.59
C GLY A 158 12.39 12.47 -16.92
N VAL A 159 11.80 11.30 -16.62
CA VAL A 159 10.37 11.01 -16.79
C VAL A 159 9.75 10.68 -15.43
N THR A 160 8.58 11.25 -15.17
CA THR A 160 7.75 10.93 -14.01
C THR A 160 6.85 9.74 -14.32
N TYR A 161 7.03 8.63 -13.61
CA TYR A 161 6.19 7.44 -13.76
C TYR A 161 5.12 7.40 -12.68
N PRO A 162 3.84 7.49 -13.03
CA PRO A 162 2.77 7.28 -12.06
C PRO A 162 2.80 5.83 -11.55
N ALA A 163 2.48 5.64 -10.28
CA ALA A 163 2.41 4.32 -9.65
C ALA A 163 1.14 4.18 -8.81
N SER A 164 0.70 2.94 -8.62
CA SER A 164 -0.46 2.64 -7.80
C SER A 164 -0.27 1.34 -7.04
N THR A 165 -0.94 1.25 -5.89
CA THR A 165 -0.96 0.06 -5.04
C THR A 165 -1.98 -0.91 -5.59
N PHE A 166 -1.57 -2.17 -5.81
CA PHE A 166 -2.46 -3.26 -6.14
C PHE A 166 -2.36 -4.32 -5.04
N VAL A 167 -3.49 -4.69 -4.45
CA VAL A 167 -3.55 -5.79 -3.50
C VAL A 167 -3.51 -7.11 -4.27
N THR A 168 -2.32 -7.70 -4.30
CA THR A 168 -1.98 -8.99 -4.89
C THR A 168 -1.78 -10.01 -3.77
N GLY A 169 -2.79 -10.82 -3.48
CA GLY A 169 -2.72 -11.79 -2.37
C GLY A 169 -2.75 -11.12 -0.99
N ILE A 170 -1.78 -11.44 -0.12
CA ILE A 170 -1.70 -10.95 1.27
C ILE A 170 -0.96 -9.60 1.36
N VAL A 171 -0.08 -9.30 0.40
CA VAL A 171 0.81 -8.12 0.46
C VAL A 171 0.51 -7.18 -0.70
N PRO A 172 0.14 -5.91 -0.44
CA PRO A 172 0.01 -4.91 -1.49
C PRO A 172 1.36 -4.59 -2.12
N HIS A 173 1.40 -4.53 -3.46
CA HIS A 173 2.60 -4.17 -4.21
C HIS A 173 2.41 -2.88 -5.01
N CYS A 174 3.51 -2.15 -5.17
CA CYS A 174 3.55 -0.93 -5.94
C CYS A 174 3.90 -1.19 -7.38
N TRP A 175 3.13 -0.59 -8.28
CA TRP A 175 3.11 -0.96 -9.67
C TRP A 175 3.06 0.33 -10.50
N MET A 176 4.08 0.59 -11.33
CA MET A 176 4.09 1.70 -12.30
C MET A 176 2.90 1.64 -13.25
N THR A 177 1.93 2.54 -13.15
CA THR A 177 0.68 2.46 -13.93
C THR A 177 0.88 2.56 -15.45
N GLU A 178 2.07 2.90 -15.91
CA GLU A 178 2.42 3.03 -17.32
C GLU A 178 3.73 2.28 -17.61
N ASP A 179 3.95 1.94 -18.88
CA ASP A 179 5.15 1.24 -19.32
C ASP A 179 6.39 2.12 -19.12
N LEU A 180 7.54 1.50 -18.83
CA LEU A 180 8.80 2.22 -18.71
C LEU A 180 9.19 2.85 -20.05
N ASN A 181 9.48 4.14 -20.06
CA ASN A 181 9.83 4.93 -21.24
C ASN A 181 11.20 5.63 -21.04
N TYR A 182 12.17 4.87 -20.53
CA TYR A 182 13.50 5.33 -20.21
C TYR A 182 14.42 5.19 -21.44
N ASP A 183 15.05 6.29 -21.85
CA ASP A 183 16.05 6.25 -22.92
C ASP A 183 17.37 5.68 -22.40
N THR A 184 17.80 4.55 -22.96
CA THR A 184 19.02 3.85 -22.53
C THR A 184 20.23 4.14 -23.41
N ALA A 185 20.11 5.03 -24.40
CA ALA A 185 21.10 5.31 -25.45
C ALA A 185 21.47 4.10 -26.35
N SER A 186 21.23 2.86 -25.92
CA SER A 186 21.45 1.63 -26.70
C SER A 186 20.53 0.48 -26.26
N GLY A 187 19.96 -0.24 -27.24
CA GLY A 187 19.19 -1.47 -27.02
C GLY A 187 17.74 -1.24 -26.56
N ASP A 188 17.30 0.00 -26.54
CA ASP A 188 15.91 0.40 -26.63
C ASP A 188 15.54 0.75 -28.07
N LEU A 189 14.28 0.48 -28.41
CA LEU A 189 13.64 0.87 -29.65
C LEU A 189 12.57 1.90 -29.30
N TRP A 190 12.83 3.14 -29.68
CA TRP A 190 11.81 4.19 -29.67
C TRP A 190 10.70 3.79 -30.63
N ASN A 191 9.50 3.56 -30.10
CA ASN A 191 8.30 3.45 -30.91
C ASN A 191 7.63 4.82 -30.87
N PRO A 192 7.97 5.73 -31.81
CA PRO A 192 7.39 7.07 -31.81
C PRO A 192 5.87 6.96 -31.85
N GLU A 193 5.22 7.99 -31.33
CA GLU A 193 3.82 8.22 -31.64
C GLU A 193 3.67 8.22 -33.16
N ASP A 194 3.06 7.15 -33.65
CA ASP A 194 2.91 6.95 -35.08
C ASP A 194 1.46 7.24 -35.41
N VAL A 195 1.20 8.49 -35.76
CA VAL A 195 -0.07 8.91 -36.37
C VAL A 195 -0.16 8.40 -37.82
N THR A 196 0.71 7.49 -38.27
CA THR A 196 0.46 6.83 -39.55
C THR A 196 -0.75 5.93 -39.43
N VAL A 197 -1.71 6.28 -40.28
CA VAL A 197 -3.00 5.66 -40.49
C VAL A 197 -2.82 4.14 -40.63
N VAL A 198 -3.02 3.37 -39.55
CA VAL A 198 -3.58 2.02 -39.74
C VAL A 198 -4.97 2.30 -40.28
N THR A 199 -5.11 2.23 -41.59
CA THR A 199 -6.40 2.41 -42.24
C THR A 199 -7.33 1.40 -41.61
N ASN A 200 -8.36 1.87 -40.91
CA ASN A 200 -9.43 0.99 -40.49
C ASN A 200 -10.00 0.35 -41.76
N PRO A 201 -9.85 -0.98 -41.99
CA PRO A 201 -10.33 -1.60 -43.21
C PRO A 201 -11.87 -1.55 -43.32
N VAL A 202 -12.56 -1.12 -42.26
CA VAL A 202 -14.02 -0.99 -42.19
C VAL A 202 -14.51 0.45 -42.40
N THR A 203 -13.71 1.50 -42.10
CA THR A 203 -14.20 2.90 -42.16
C THR A 203 -13.33 3.90 -42.92
N GLY A 204 -12.13 3.53 -43.39
CA GLY A 204 -11.30 4.42 -44.22
C GLY A 204 -10.88 5.75 -43.56
N GLY A 205 -10.96 5.87 -42.23
CA GLY A 205 -10.58 7.07 -41.48
C GLY A 205 -9.09 7.14 -41.10
N SER A 206 -8.60 8.36 -40.88
CA SER A 206 -7.22 8.76 -40.61
C SER A 206 -6.72 8.42 -39.18
N GLY A 207 -5.47 7.93 -39.10
CA GLY A 207 -4.44 8.20 -38.08
C GLY A 207 -4.75 7.90 -36.60
N HIS A 208 -4.07 6.90 -36.02
CA HIS A 208 -4.16 6.59 -34.59
C HIS A 208 -2.97 7.17 -33.82
N ALA A 209 -3.21 7.93 -32.75
CA ALA A 209 -2.17 8.28 -31.78
C ALA A 209 -1.93 7.09 -30.84
N PHE A 210 -0.73 6.51 -30.90
CA PHE A 210 -0.23 5.60 -29.86
C PHE A 210 0.66 6.42 -28.94
N PRO A 211 0.44 6.45 -27.62
CA PRO A 211 1.35 7.16 -26.72
C PRO A 211 2.74 6.56 -26.87
N GLU A 212 3.74 7.45 -26.82
CA GLU A 212 5.15 7.11 -26.94
C GLU A 212 5.51 5.95 -26.01
N GLN A 213 6.01 4.88 -26.62
CA GLN A 213 6.38 3.66 -25.90
C GLN A 213 7.78 3.24 -26.31
N ARG A 214 8.50 2.62 -25.39
CA ARG A 214 9.80 2.01 -25.67
C ARG A 214 9.71 0.51 -25.50
N LEU A 215 10.28 -0.18 -26.47
CA LEU A 215 10.54 -1.60 -26.37
C LEU A 215 12.02 -1.78 -26.07
N TYR A 216 12.37 -2.74 -25.23
CA TYR A 216 13.74 -3.01 -24.83
C TYR A 216 14.11 -4.41 -25.25
N THR A 217 15.35 -4.61 -25.66
CA THR A 217 15.91 -5.97 -25.74
C THR A 217 15.94 -6.60 -24.34
N TRP A 218 16.02 -7.93 -24.28
CA TRP A 218 16.21 -8.63 -23.00
C TRP A 218 17.47 -8.15 -22.27
N ASP A 219 18.58 -8.03 -23.00
CA ASP A 219 19.88 -7.63 -22.45
C ASP A 219 19.81 -6.23 -21.83
N THR A 220 19.21 -5.28 -22.56
CA THR A 220 18.93 -3.94 -22.03
C THR A 220 18.05 -4.04 -20.80
N ALA A 221 16.87 -4.67 -20.89
CA ALA A 221 15.92 -4.78 -19.78
C ALA A 221 16.57 -5.33 -18.51
N MET A 222 17.44 -6.33 -18.64
CA MET A 222 18.13 -6.97 -17.53
C MET A 222 19.47 -6.34 -17.16
N LYS A 223 19.87 -5.22 -17.79
CA LYS A 223 21.18 -4.55 -17.61
C LYS A 223 22.39 -5.48 -17.84
N GLY A 224 22.38 -6.23 -18.94
CA GLY A 224 23.48 -7.11 -19.32
C GLY A 224 23.54 -8.44 -18.56
N ASP A 225 22.55 -8.73 -17.71
CA ASP A 225 22.54 -9.96 -16.93
C ASP A 225 22.28 -11.15 -17.87
N SER A 226 23.32 -11.98 -18.04
CA SER A 226 23.29 -13.17 -18.89
C SER A 226 22.52 -14.34 -18.28
N ALA A 227 21.65 -14.07 -17.30
CA ALA A 227 20.98 -15.06 -16.46
C ALA A 227 20.49 -16.28 -17.29
N THR A 228 21.20 -17.38 -17.10
CA THR A 228 20.83 -18.74 -17.54
C THR A 228 19.96 -19.45 -16.50
N ALA A 229 19.74 -18.80 -15.35
CA ALA A 229 18.97 -19.29 -14.23
C ALA A 229 17.83 -18.34 -13.89
N VAL A 230 16.73 -18.91 -13.42
CA VAL A 230 15.56 -18.20 -12.90
C VAL A 230 15.99 -17.35 -11.70
N THR A 231 15.91 -16.03 -11.84
CA THR A 231 16.17 -15.11 -10.74
C THR A 231 14.92 -14.30 -10.47
N PRO A 232 14.18 -14.59 -9.40
CA PRO A 232 12.99 -13.82 -9.09
C PRO A 232 13.37 -12.36 -8.84
N ARG A 233 12.63 -11.45 -9.46
CA ARG A 233 12.55 -10.03 -9.07
C ARG A 233 13.89 -9.30 -9.23
N LYS A 234 14.40 -9.29 -10.45
CA LYS A 234 15.61 -8.54 -10.83
C LYS A 234 15.31 -7.05 -10.98
N GLN A 235 16.23 -6.18 -10.52
CA GLN A 235 16.06 -4.73 -10.71
C GLN A 235 16.06 -4.36 -12.21
N GLY A 236 17.03 -4.86 -12.97
CA GLY A 236 17.16 -4.53 -14.40
C GLY A 236 17.19 -3.02 -14.63
N ILE A 237 16.53 -2.55 -15.69
CA ILE A 237 16.41 -1.12 -16.04
C ILE A 237 15.42 -0.35 -15.18
N CYS A 238 14.72 -1.00 -14.26
CA CYS A 238 13.83 -0.30 -13.36
C CYS A 238 14.62 0.65 -12.43
N PRO A 239 13.94 1.69 -11.91
CA PRO A 239 14.53 2.60 -10.94
C PRO A 239 15.09 1.86 -9.71
N PRO A 240 15.96 2.51 -8.90
CA PRO A 240 16.39 1.96 -7.62
C PRO A 240 15.20 1.50 -6.77
N ASN A 241 15.29 0.30 -6.19
CA ASN A 241 14.23 -0.35 -5.39
C ASN A 241 12.95 -0.71 -6.17
N TRP A 242 12.98 -0.65 -7.49
CA TRP A 242 11.97 -1.21 -8.38
C TRP A 242 12.55 -2.39 -9.15
N PHE A 243 11.70 -3.31 -9.54
CA PHE A 243 12.10 -4.59 -10.13
C PHE A 243 11.25 -4.91 -11.36
N ILE A 244 11.84 -5.66 -12.28
CA ILE A 244 11.11 -6.33 -13.34
C ILE A 244 10.30 -7.48 -12.72
N PRO A 245 8.98 -7.50 -12.88
CA PRO A 245 8.10 -8.49 -12.27
C PRO A 245 8.49 -9.90 -12.68
N PHE A 246 8.34 -10.84 -11.76
CA PHE A 246 8.36 -12.26 -12.03
C PHE A 246 6.98 -12.70 -12.58
N PRO A 247 6.87 -13.83 -13.31
CA PRO A 247 5.59 -14.30 -13.83
C PRO A 247 4.49 -14.41 -12.77
N SER A 248 4.81 -14.85 -11.55
CA SER A 248 3.84 -14.94 -10.46
C SER A 248 3.25 -13.58 -10.06
N ASP A 249 4.01 -12.49 -10.20
CA ASP A 249 3.50 -11.16 -9.85
C ASP A 249 2.43 -10.72 -10.87
N PHE A 250 2.58 -11.08 -12.15
CA PHE A 250 1.54 -10.86 -13.16
C PHE A 250 0.32 -11.77 -12.94
N ASP A 251 0.52 -13.01 -12.50
CA ASP A 251 -0.60 -13.89 -12.12
C ASP A 251 -1.39 -13.28 -10.96
N ASP A 252 -0.71 -12.78 -9.94
CA ASP A 252 -1.35 -12.13 -8.80
C ASP A 252 -2.07 -10.84 -9.21
N LEU A 253 -1.44 -10.01 -10.06
CA LEU A 253 -2.07 -8.82 -10.62
C LEU A 253 -3.35 -9.13 -11.39
N GLY A 254 -3.32 -10.17 -12.24
CA GLY A 254 -4.48 -10.65 -12.98
C GLY A 254 -5.61 -11.17 -12.09
N ASN A 255 -5.29 -11.53 -10.85
CA ASN A 255 -6.22 -12.01 -9.82
C ASN A 255 -6.54 -10.95 -8.73
N SER A 256 -5.94 -9.76 -8.79
CA SER A 256 -6.08 -8.72 -7.76
C SER A 256 -7.53 -8.23 -7.60
N THR A 257 -7.93 -8.03 -6.33
CA THR A 257 -9.29 -7.66 -5.94
C THR A 257 -9.54 -6.16 -5.91
N ASP A 258 -8.49 -5.33 -5.94
CA ASP A 258 -8.57 -3.85 -5.98
C ASP A 258 -8.82 -3.30 -7.39
N LYS A 259 -9.80 -3.91 -8.06
CA LYS A 259 -10.63 -3.15 -9.00
C LYS A 259 -11.46 -2.22 -8.11
N PRO A 260 -11.50 -0.88 -8.28
CA PRO A 260 -12.40 -0.02 -7.52
C PRO A 260 -13.78 -0.65 -7.51
N ILE A 261 -14.17 -1.05 -6.31
CA ILE A 261 -15.34 -1.86 -6.03
C ILE A 261 -16.56 -1.05 -6.51
N PRO A 262 -17.35 -1.61 -7.43
CA PRO A 262 -18.67 -2.10 -7.04
C PRO A 262 -18.68 -3.64 -7.09
N PRO A 263 -19.60 -4.27 -6.35
CA PRO A 263 -19.43 -5.62 -5.82
C PRO A 263 -19.27 -6.69 -6.92
N ALA A 264 -18.42 -7.68 -6.60
CA ALA A 264 -18.29 -8.99 -7.22
C ALA A 264 -18.69 -9.08 -8.69
N LEU A 265 -17.74 -8.78 -9.59
CA LEU A 265 -17.95 -8.92 -11.02
C LEU A 265 -17.46 -10.31 -11.49
N PRO A 266 -18.22 -11.00 -12.37
CA PRO A 266 -17.85 -12.32 -12.87
C PRO A 266 -16.47 -12.36 -13.55
N GLN A 267 -15.88 -13.56 -13.64
CA GLN A 267 -14.59 -13.86 -14.27
C GLN A 267 -14.42 -13.28 -15.70
N SER A 268 -15.52 -12.91 -16.36
CA SER A 268 -15.56 -12.25 -17.69
C SER A 268 -15.07 -10.79 -17.70
N GLN A 269 -14.82 -10.16 -16.54
CA GLN A 269 -14.39 -8.76 -16.46
C GLN A 269 -12.91 -8.56 -16.07
N LYS A 270 -12.01 -9.37 -16.65
CA LYS A 270 -10.54 -9.20 -16.48
C LYS A 270 -9.91 -8.13 -17.41
N ASN A 271 -10.69 -7.47 -18.28
CA ASN A 271 -10.22 -6.45 -19.23
C ASN A 271 -9.75 -5.14 -18.56
N ASN A 272 -9.82 -5.04 -17.24
CA ASN A 272 -9.63 -3.78 -16.51
C ASN A 272 -8.17 -3.32 -16.45
N LEU A 273 -7.20 -4.12 -16.92
CA LEU A 273 -5.78 -3.74 -16.95
C LEU A 273 -5.41 -2.91 -18.18
N LYS A 274 -6.25 -2.87 -19.21
CA LYS A 274 -5.99 -2.15 -20.47
C LYS A 274 -6.10 -0.63 -20.27
N SER A 275 -5.39 0.14 -21.09
CA SER A 275 -5.49 1.61 -21.08
C SER A 275 -6.80 2.10 -21.71
N THR A 276 -7.34 3.19 -21.15
CA THR A 276 -8.53 3.94 -21.63
C THR A 276 -8.28 4.72 -22.91
N LEU A 277 -7.02 4.88 -23.35
CA LEU A 277 -6.67 5.57 -24.60
C LEU A 277 -7.18 4.73 -25.78
N TRP A 278 -8.46 5.00 -26.08
CA TRP A 278 -9.45 4.29 -26.88
C TRP A 278 -8.98 3.89 -28.29
N SER A 279 -7.94 4.53 -28.82
CA SER A 279 -7.40 4.30 -30.16
C SER A 279 -6.32 3.21 -30.24
N ALA A 280 -5.78 2.76 -29.11
CA ALA A 280 -4.61 1.90 -29.13
C ALA A 280 -4.94 0.41 -29.39
N TRP A 281 -6.07 -0.12 -28.95
CA TRP A 281 -6.40 -1.56 -29.09
C TRP A 281 -7.29 -1.86 -30.32
N TYR A 282 -6.94 -2.88 -31.13
CA TYR A 282 -7.66 -3.37 -32.32
C TYR A 282 -8.63 -4.53 -31.97
N PRO A 283 -9.73 -4.82 -32.72
CA PRO A 283 -10.40 -3.94 -33.65
C PRO A 283 -11.15 -2.86 -32.89
N TYR A 284 -11.22 -1.68 -33.51
CA TYR A 284 -11.95 -0.51 -33.01
C TYR A 284 -13.46 -0.77 -32.78
N THR A 285 -14.01 -1.92 -33.20
CA THR A 285 -15.38 -2.35 -32.90
C THR A 285 -15.53 -2.93 -31.49
N PHE A 286 -14.82 -2.38 -30.50
CA PHE A 286 -15.25 -2.54 -29.12
C PHE A 286 -16.47 -1.66 -28.93
N ASN A 287 -17.63 -2.25 -29.18
CA ASN A 287 -18.93 -1.62 -29.20
C ASN A 287 -19.08 -0.70 -27.97
N ALA A 288 -19.19 0.61 -28.19
CA ALA A 288 -19.41 1.63 -27.15
C ALA A 288 -20.69 1.36 -26.31
N THR A 289 -21.47 0.35 -26.69
CA THR A 289 -22.69 -0.11 -26.02
C THR A 289 -22.54 -1.41 -25.22
N ASP A 290 -21.37 -2.06 -25.15
CA ASP A 290 -21.18 -3.20 -24.24
C ASP A 290 -20.79 -2.73 -22.82
N PRO A 291 -21.73 -2.72 -21.86
CA PRO A 291 -21.47 -2.27 -20.49
C PRO A 291 -20.52 -3.19 -19.72
N ASN A 292 -20.17 -4.37 -20.25
CA ASN A 292 -19.30 -5.35 -19.60
C ASN A 292 -17.86 -5.32 -20.09
N LEU A 293 -17.54 -4.58 -21.16
CA LEU A 293 -16.21 -4.62 -21.78
C LEU A 293 -15.41 -3.32 -21.69
N ASN A 294 -16.02 -2.17 -21.38
CA ASN A 294 -15.39 -0.85 -21.50
C ASN A 294 -15.73 0.13 -20.38
N LYS A 295 -15.35 -0.17 -19.14
CA LYS A 295 -15.09 0.89 -18.13
C LYS A 295 -13.92 0.47 -17.27
N ASP A 296 -12.77 1.04 -17.59
CA ASP A 296 -11.53 0.90 -16.85
C ASP A 296 -11.76 1.19 -15.38
N LYS A 297 -11.62 0.14 -14.58
CA LYS A 297 -11.60 0.24 -13.14
C LYS A 297 -10.16 0.25 -12.63
N SER A 298 -9.22 -0.47 -13.25
CA SER A 298 -7.86 -0.51 -12.70
C SER A 298 -7.01 0.66 -13.16
N LEU A 299 -6.02 1.00 -12.34
CA LEU A 299 -5.04 2.03 -12.65
C LEU A 299 -3.86 1.49 -13.51
N PHE A 300 -3.84 0.23 -13.94
CA PHE A 300 -2.64 -0.42 -14.53
C PHE A 300 -2.27 0.00 -15.97
N LYS A 301 -3.16 0.72 -16.68
CA LYS A 301 -3.04 1.24 -18.07
C LYS A 301 -2.07 0.50 -19.01
N ALA A 302 -2.35 -0.77 -19.31
CA ALA A 302 -1.58 -1.53 -20.28
C ALA A 302 -1.79 -1.01 -21.72
N PHE A 303 -0.68 -0.73 -22.40
CA PHE A 303 -0.67 -0.27 -23.79
C PHE A 303 -0.25 -1.38 -24.77
N PRO A 304 -0.89 -1.48 -25.94
CA PRO A 304 -0.59 -2.51 -26.92
C PRO A 304 0.58 -2.11 -27.84
N ALA A 305 1.75 -1.94 -27.24
CA ALA A 305 2.99 -1.59 -27.93
C ALA A 305 3.34 -2.56 -29.08
N GLY A 306 2.86 -3.80 -28.98
CA GLY A 306 3.28 -4.91 -29.82
C GLY A 306 4.68 -5.37 -29.44
N SER A 307 5.45 -5.74 -30.46
CA SER A 307 6.80 -6.28 -30.32
C SER A 307 7.65 -5.92 -31.52
N ALA A 308 8.98 -5.93 -31.37
CA ALA A 308 9.90 -5.92 -32.50
C ALA A 308 10.73 -7.21 -32.53
N ASP A 309 11.18 -7.58 -33.73
CA ASP A 309 12.08 -8.71 -33.96
C ASP A 309 13.54 -8.34 -33.63
N ALA A 310 14.46 -9.27 -33.86
CA ALA A 310 15.89 -9.09 -33.56
C ALA A 310 16.57 -7.99 -34.39
N SER A 311 15.96 -7.54 -35.49
CA SER A 311 16.46 -6.42 -36.29
C SER A 311 15.95 -5.06 -35.80
N GLY A 312 15.11 -5.04 -34.77
CA GLY A 312 14.40 -3.84 -34.33
C GLY A 312 13.22 -3.48 -35.24
N THR A 313 12.80 -4.37 -36.14
CA THR A 313 11.64 -4.17 -36.99
C THR A 313 10.37 -4.57 -36.21
N MET A 314 9.39 -3.67 -36.16
CA MET A 314 8.11 -3.96 -35.54
C MET A 314 7.45 -5.18 -36.20
N VAL A 315 7.09 -6.18 -35.39
CA VAL A 315 6.44 -7.39 -35.88
C VAL A 315 5.05 -7.02 -36.36
N ALA A 316 4.79 -7.28 -37.65
CA ALA A 316 3.50 -7.03 -38.28
C ALA A 316 2.34 -7.61 -37.45
N ASP A 317 1.20 -6.92 -37.44
CA ASP A 317 -0.02 -7.34 -36.73
C ASP A 317 0.08 -7.47 -35.20
N THR A 318 1.21 -7.11 -34.57
CA THR A 318 1.30 -7.14 -33.10
C THR A 318 0.90 -5.82 -32.44
N ARG A 319 1.28 -4.70 -33.07
CA ARG A 319 0.93 -3.36 -32.60
C ARG A 319 -0.59 -3.19 -32.56
N GLY A 320 -1.08 -2.66 -31.46
CA GLY A 320 -2.51 -2.49 -31.20
C GLY A 320 -3.27 -3.78 -30.87
N LYS A 321 -2.68 -4.97 -31.05
CA LYS A 321 -3.34 -6.24 -30.70
C LYS A 321 -2.81 -6.84 -29.41
N TYR A 322 -1.56 -6.55 -29.05
CA TYR A 322 -0.87 -7.19 -27.94
C TYR A 322 -0.05 -6.19 -27.13
N ALA A 323 -0.10 -6.33 -25.82
CA ALA A 323 0.89 -5.79 -24.89
C ALA A 323 1.76 -6.95 -24.43
N TYR A 324 3.07 -6.85 -24.62
CA TYR A 324 4.02 -7.85 -24.18
C TYR A 324 5.03 -7.23 -23.21
N TYR A 325 5.17 -7.85 -22.05
CA TYR A 325 6.04 -7.38 -20.98
C TYR A 325 7.14 -8.39 -20.70
N TRP A 326 8.39 -7.93 -20.64
CA TRP A 326 9.45 -8.75 -20.07
C TRP A 326 9.14 -9.10 -18.61
N THR A 327 9.39 -10.37 -18.25
CA THR A 327 9.43 -10.80 -16.85
C THR A 327 10.89 -11.09 -16.46
N SER A 328 11.18 -11.16 -15.16
CA SER A 328 12.51 -11.55 -14.66
C SER A 328 12.80 -13.06 -14.76
N ASP A 329 11.87 -13.86 -15.27
CA ASP A 329 12.05 -15.29 -15.47
C ASP A 329 12.77 -15.61 -16.78
N ALA A 330 13.85 -16.39 -16.66
CA ALA A 330 14.85 -16.57 -17.70
C ALA A 330 15.31 -18.03 -17.80
N GLY A 331 15.30 -18.56 -19.03
CA GLY A 331 15.97 -19.80 -19.43
C GLY A 331 16.73 -19.60 -20.74
N VAL A 332 16.68 -20.56 -21.66
CA VAL A 332 17.15 -20.38 -23.04
C VAL A 332 16.36 -19.25 -23.71
N ASN A 333 15.04 -19.31 -23.57
CA ASN A 333 14.12 -18.22 -23.91
C ASN A 333 13.74 -17.45 -22.63
N ALA A 334 13.20 -16.25 -22.80
CA ALA A 334 12.67 -15.44 -21.72
C ALA A 334 11.15 -15.57 -21.62
N THR A 335 10.62 -15.54 -20.40
CA THR A 335 9.18 -15.52 -20.18
C THR A 335 8.67 -14.09 -20.34
N VAL A 336 7.57 -13.91 -21.07
CA VAL A 336 6.85 -12.64 -21.22
C VAL A 336 5.44 -12.78 -20.68
N ALA A 337 4.94 -11.71 -20.03
CA ALA A 337 3.52 -11.57 -19.77
C ALA A 337 2.84 -10.92 -20.99
N THR A 338 1.66 -11.39 -21.33
CA THR A 338 0.94 -11.01 -22.55
C THR A 338 -0.51 -10.68 -22.23
N LEU A 339 -0.93 -9.52 -22.72
CA LEU A 339 -2.34 -9.10 -22.74
C LEU A 339 -2.77 -8.93 -24.20
N GLN A 340 -3.88 -9.55 -24.57
CA GLN A 340 -4.39 -9.51 -25.95
C GLN A 340 -5.63 -8.62 -26.02
N TYR A 341 -5.89 -8.05 -27.19
CA TYR A 341 -7.03 -7.15 -27.37
C TYR A 341 -8.38 -7.79 -27.05
N ASN A 342 -8.58 -9.04 -27.46
CA ASN A 342 -9.82 -9.82 -27.30
C ASN A 342 -9.83 -10.70 -26.05
N ASN A 343 -8.73 -10.72 -25.29
CA ASN A 343 -8.63 -11.50 -24.07
C ASN A 343 -8.47 -10.58 -22.87
N SER A 344 -9.18 -10.92 -21.81
CA SER A 344 -9.18 -10.21 -20.55
C SER A 344 -8.13 -10.76 -19.58
N GLY A 345 -7.68 -12.00 -19.76
CA GLY A 345 -6.63 -12.60 -18.95
C GLY A 345 -5.23 -12.13 -19.34
N LEU A 346 -4.39 -11.94 -18.32
CA LEU A 346 -2.94 -12.06 -18.51
C LEU A 346 -2.61 -13.52 -18.81
N SER A 347 -1.69 -13.71 -19.74
CA SER A 347 -1.13 -15.00 -20.11
C SER A 347 0.39 -14.89 -20.14
N SER A 348 1.09 -16.01 -20.02
CA SER A 348 2.55 -16.04 -20.16
C SER A 348 2.94 -16.88 -21.37
N SER A 349 4.05 -16.52 -22.00
CA SER A 349 4.67 -17.30 -23.08
C SER A 349 6.18 -17.14 -23.05
N THR A 350 6.91 -18.05 -23.71
CA THR A 350 8.37 -17.98 -23.82
C THR A 350 8.77 -17.46 -25.19
N ILE A 351 9.67 -16.47 -25.22
CA ILE A 351 10.10 -15.78 -26.43
C ILE A 351 11.63 -15.66 -26.46
N ASP A 352 12.19 -15.60 -27.67
CA ASP A 352 13.61 -15.35 -27.90
C ASP A 352 14.06 -14.00 -27.32
N LYS A 353 15.18 -14.01 -26.60
CA LYS A 353 15.79 -12.86 -25.91
C LYS A 353 16.31 -11.77 -26.86
N SER A 354 16.50 -12.10 -28.14
CA SER A 354 16.95 -11.15 -29.17
C SER A 354 15.86 -10.16 -29.61
N THR A 355 14.61 -10.39 -29.22
CA THR A 355 13.47 -9.54 -29.61
C THR A 355 13.26 -8.36 -28.64
N TYR A 356 12.34 -7.45 -28.95
CA TYR A 356 12.06 -6.26 -28.12
C TYR A 356 10.66 -6.27 -27.52
N ARG A 357 10.52 -5.95 -26.23
CA ARG A 357 9.25 -5.94 -25.48
C ARG A 357 9.17 -4.75 -24.52
N SER A 358 7.97 -4.39 -24.08
CA SER A 358 7.79 -3.37 -23.05
C SER A 358 8.35 -3.87 -21.71
N VAL A 359 8.73 -2.92 -20.86
CA VAL A 359 9.11 -3.20 -19.46
C VAL A 359 8.13 -2.48 -18.56
N ARG A 360 7.72 -3.18 -17.50
CA ARG A 360 6.81 -2.68 -16.48
C ARG A 360 7.48 -2.95 -15.15
N CYS A 361 7.48 -2.01 -14.21
CA CYS A 361 8.19 -2.19 -12.93
C CYS A 361 7.21 -2.38 -11.77
N ILE A 362 7.67 -3.16 -10.78
CA ILE A 362 7.00 -3.44 -9.51
C ILE A 362 7.95 -3.17 -8.34
N LYS A 363 7.40 -2.79 -7.19
CA LYS A 363 8.11 -2.60 -5.93
C LYS A 363 7.37 -3.33 -4.80
N TYR A 364 8.14 -4.00 -3.95
CA TYR A 364 7.67 -4.93 -2.92
C TYR A 364 7.57 -4.30 -1.52
#